data_AF-A0A8J4TUI9-F1
#
_entry.id   AF-A0A8J4TUI9-F1
#
_cell.length_a   1.000
_cell.length_b   1.000
_cell.length_c   1.000
_cell.angle_alpha   90.00
_cell.angle_beta   90.00
_cell.angle_gamma   90.00
#
_symmetry.space_group_name_H-M   'P 1'
#
loop_
_entity.id
_entity.type
_entity.pdbx_description
1 polymer ?
#
loop_
_entity_poly.entity_id
_entity_poly.type
_entity_poly.pdbx_seq_one_letter_code
_entity_poly.pdbx_strand_id
1 'polypeptide(L)'
;VSNGQPERPYSSSIQVHNGQEWGTWENREMCPDGTYAIGFNLKVERSIGNGDDTALNGIALHCGKPSSGPLSYAIVQSHVGSWGTWTQTLDCKGGVLQGFQLRVERSQGRGDDTAANNI
;
A
#
# COMPACT_ATOMS: atom_id res chain seq x y z
N VAL A 1 24.21 6.55 -13.05
CA VAL A 1 23.39 6.88 -14.25
C VAL A 1 22.01 6.32 -13.99
N SER A 2 21.09 7.15 -13.48
CA SER A 2 19.68 6.78 -13.29
C SER A 2 18.95 6.99 -14.61
N ASN A 3 18.43 5.91 -15.18
CA ASN A 3 17.65 5.96 -16.43
C ASN A 3 16.36 6.75 -16.19
N GLY A 4 16.26 7.91 -16.84
CA GLY A 4 15.11 8.80 -16.78
C GLY A 4 13.90 8.24 -17.51
N GLN A 5 13.06 7.48 -16.81
CA GLN A 5 11.64 7.48 -17.13
C GLN A 5 11.04 8.80 -16.60
N PRO A 6 10.30 9.56 -17.43
CA PRO A 6 9.64 10.77 -16.95
C PRO A 6 8.65 10.37 -15.85
N GLU A 7 8.82 10.92 -14.65
CA GLU A 7 7.82 10.81 -13.59
C GLU A 7 6.47 11.23 -14.18
N ARG A 8 5.50 10.30 -14.22
CA ARG A 8 4.15 10.65 -14.65
C ARG A 8 3.64 11.78 -13.73
N PRO A 9 3.22 12.93 -14.28
CA PRO A 9 2.74 14.04 -13.48
C PRO A 9 1.48 13.61 -12.72
N TYR A 10 1.39 14.05 -11.46
CA TYR A 10 0.22 13.86 -10.60
C TYR A 10 -0.26 15.23 -10.12
N SER A 11 -1.55 15.36 -9.88
CA SER A 11 -2.16 16.62 -9.41
C SER A 11 -2.01 16.84 -7.91
N SER A 12 -1.99 15.76 -7.12
CA SER A 12 -1.86 15.80 -5.67
C SER A 12 -1.40 14.45 -5.10
N SER A 13 -0.88 14.48 -3.87
CA SER A 13 -0.56 13.28 -3.08
C SER A 13 -1.41 13.26 -1.80
N ILE A 14 -1.97 12.10 -1.46
CA ILE A 14 -2.64 11.88 -0.17
C ILE A 14 -1.60 11.28 0.77
N GLN A 15 -1.46 11.85 1.96
CA GLN A 15 -0.50 11.43 2.98
C GLN A 15 -1.18 11.45 4.35
N VAL A 16 -0.68 10.64 5.29
CA VAL A 16 -1.11 10.65 6.69
C VAL A 16 0.09 10.93 7.59
N HIS A 17 -0.15 11.54 8.75
CA HIS A 17 0.92 11.98 9.67
C HIS A 17 1.29 10.96 10.74
N ASN A 18 0.58 9.82 10.81
CA ASN A 18 0.78 8.81 11.83
C ASN A 18 1.69 7.65 11.39
N GLY A 19 2.31 7.74 10.21
CA GLY A 19 3.33 6.80 9.76
C GLY A 19 4.68 7.02 10.45
N GLN A 20 5.59 6.05 10.31
CA GLN A 20 6.95 6.12 10.85
C GLN A 20 7.83 7.17 10.19
N GLU A 21 8.85 7.62 10.93
CA GLU A 21 9.90 8.52 10.43
C GLU A 21 11.10 7.76 9.81
N TRP A 22 11.21 6.46 10.08
CA TRP A 22 12.32 5.60 9.65
C TRP A 22 12.00 4.86 8.33
N GLY A 23 13.06 4.59 7.55
CA GLY A 23 12.99 3.94 6.25
C GLY A 23 13.29 4.89 5.08
N THR A 24 13.36 4.35 3.87
CA THR A 24 13.56 5.12 2.64
C THR A 24 12.39 4.92 1.71
N TRP A 25 11.92 6.01 1.11
CA TRP A 25 10.95 5.93 0.03
C TRP A 25 11.59 5.26 -1.19
N GLU A 26 10.98 4.18 -1.64
CA GLU A 26 11.36 3.47 -2.86
C GLU A 26 10.60 4.02 -4.07
N ASN A 27 10.90 3.47 -5.25
CA ASN A 27 10.29 3.92 -6.50
C ASN A 27 8.76 3.91 -6.43
N ARG A 28 8.16 5.02 -6.88
CA ARG A 28 6.71 5.13 -6.99
C ARG A 28 6.22 4.36 -8.20
N GLU A 29 5.27 3.46 -7.98
CA GLU A 29 4.50 2.84 -9.06
C GLU A 29 3.16 3.53 -9.27
N MET A 30 2.68 3.50 -10.51
CA MET A 30 1.41 4.11 -10.90
C MET A 30 0.59 3.16 -11.77
N CYS A 31 -0.72 3.14 -11.56
CA CYS A 31 -1.64 2.44 -12.46
C CYS A 31 -1.43 2.88 -13.92
N PRO A 32 -1.55 1.98 -14.92
CA PRO A 32 -1.43 2.34 -16.33
C PRO A 32 -2.33 3.52 -16.73
N ASP A 33 -1.93 4.26 -17.76
CA ASP A 33 -2.67 5.44 -18.20
C ASP A 33 -4.14 5.13 -18.52
N GLY A 34 -5.04 5.99 -18.05
CA GLY A 34 -6.48 5.80 -18.17
C GLY A 34 -7.09 4.80 -17.20
N THR A 35 -6.31 4.28 -16.23
CA THR A 35 -6.80 3.44 -15.13
C THR A 35 -6.47 4.05 -13.77
N TYR A 36 -7.22 3.64 -12.75
CA TYR A 36 -7.15 4.15 -11.40
C TYR A 36 -7.13 3.00 -10.39
N ALA A 37 -6.64 3.24 -9.19
CA ALA A 37 -6.73 2.25 -8.13
C ALA A 37 -8.21 2.06 -7.74
N ILE A 38 -8.72 0.85 -7.93
CA ILE A 38 -10.11 0.45 -7.65
C ILE A 38 -10.21 -0.57 -6.52
N GLY A 39 -9.09 -1.07 -6.04
CA GLY A 39 -9.01 -2.02 -4.94
C GLY A 39 -7.58 -2.23 -4.49
N PHE A 40 -7.40 -3.00 -3.41
CA PHE A 40 -6.11 -3.26 -2.82
C PHE A 40 -6.06 -4.61 -2.10
N ASN A 41 -4.86 -5.11 -1.86
CA ASN A 41 -4.59 -6.12 -0.84
C ASN A 41 -3.29 -5.80 -0.11
N LEU A 42 -3.13 -6.42 1.06
CA LEU A 42 -2.01 -6.16 1.97
C LEU A 42 -1.17 -7.40 2.14
N LYS A 43 0.15 -7.26 2.24
CA LYS A 43 1.03 -8.34 2.65
C LYS A 43 1.30 -8.19 4.14
N VAL A 44 0.77 -9.12 4.94
CA VAL A 44 0.88 -9.07 6.40
C VAL A 44 1.43 -10.38 6.93
N GLU A 45 2.26 -10.30 7.98
CA GLU A 45 2.66 -11.49 8.73
C GLU A 45 1.51 -11.95 9.62
N ARG A 46 1.34 -13.26 9.81
CA ARG A 46 0.33 -13.79 10.76
C ARG A 46 0.85 -13.60 12.18
N SER A 47 0.00 -13.15 13.11
CA SER A 47 0.34 -13.15 14.54
C SER A 47 0.63 -14.58 14.99
N ILE A 48 1.82 -14.82 15.54
CA ILE A 48 2.28 -16.14 16.00
C ILE A 48 2.29 -16.26 17.55
N GLY A 49 1.69 -15.32 18.28
CA GLY A 49 1.68 -15.29 19.75
C GLY A 49 2.55 -14.18 20.34
N ASN A 50 3.16 -14.41 21.52
CA ASN A 50 3.85 -13.40 22.36
C ASN A 50 5.09 -12.74 21.71
N GLY A 51 4.89 -11.86 20.73
CA GLY A 51 5.90 -11.03 20.05
C GLY A 51 5.27 -10.22 18.92
N ASP A 52 5.90 -9.10 18.55
CA ASP A 52 5.38 -8.02 17.67
C ASP A 52 4.26 -8.45 16.71
N ASP A 53 3.07 -7.92 16.99
CA ASP A 53 1.84 -8.28 16.29
C ASP A 53 1.80 -7.62 14.91
N THR A 54 2.04 -8.43 13.87
CA THR A 54 1.61 -8.17 12.48
C THR A 54 2.10 -6.84 11.87
N ALA A 55 3.29 -6.84 11.30
CA ALA A 55 3.74 -5.72 10.46
C ALA A 55 3.19 -5.82 9.02
N LEU A 56 2.72 -4.69 8.49
CA LEU A 56 2.43 -4.50 7.07
C LEU A 56 3.75 -4.50 6.29
N ASN A 57 3.91 -5.47 5.40
CA ASN A 57 5.11 -5.69 4.60
C ASN A 57 4.93 -5.26 3.13
N GLY A 58 3.72 -4.92 2.71
CA GLY A 58 3.47 -4.45 1.34
C GLY A 58 2.02 -4.12 1.09
N ILE A 59 1.80 -3.27 0.09
CA ILE A 59 0.49 -2.89 -0.43
C ILE A 59 0.51 -3.15 -1.93
N ALA A 60 -0.51 -3.83 -2.46
CA ALA A 60 -0.74 -3.89 -3.90
C ALA A 60 -2.03 -3.15 -4.23
N LEU A 61 -1.98 -2.30 -5.25
CA LEU A 61 -3.14 -1.60 -5.78
C LEU A 61 -3.61 -2.29 -7.06
N HIS A 62 -4.90 -2.59 -7.12
CA HIS A 62 -5.58 -3.12 -8.29
C HIS A 62 -6.08 -1.96 -9.14
N CYS A 63 -5.63 -1.91 -10.38
CA CYS A 63 -5.90 -0.81 -11.30
C CYS A 63 -6.98 -1.18 -12.32
N GLY A 64 -8.00 -0.35 -12.48
CA GLY A 64 -9.05 -0.55 -13.47
C GLY A 64 -9.77 0.74 -13.85
N LYS A 65 -10.80 0.64 -14.72
CA LYS A 65 -11.63 1.80 -15.06
C LYS A 65 -12.83 1.88 -14.09
N PRO A 66 -13.29 3.09 -13.74
CA PRO A 66 -14.36 3.26 -12.73
C PRO A 66 -15.72 2.66 -13.13
N SER A 67 -15.95 2.47 -14.43
CA SER A 67 -17.22 2.02 -15.02
C SER A 67 -17.19 0.59 -15.56
N SER A 68 -16.01 -0.03 -15.60
CA SER A 68 -15.91 -1.46 -15.88
C SER A 68 -16.08 -2.20 -14.57
N GLY A 69 -16.97 -3.20 -14.53
CA GLY A 69 -16.85 -4.30 -13.56
C GLY A 69 -15.46 -4.94 -13.63
N PRO A 70 -15.14 -5.95 -12.82
CA PRO A 70 -13.76 -6.40 -12.59
C PRO A 70 -13.11 -7.03 -13.86
N LEU A 71 -12.66 -6.20 -14.80
CA LEU A 71 -12.09 -6.58 -16.10
C LEU A 71 -11.15 -5.49 -16.64
N SER A 72 -10.03 -5.31 -15.96
CA SER A 72 -8.72 -4.87 -16.48
C SER A 72 -7.80 -4.86 -15.28
N TYR A 73 -6.80 -5.74 -15.23
CA TYR A 73 -6.15 -6.16 -13.99
C TYR A 73 -4.65 -5.90 -14.09
N ALA A 74 -4.24 -4.64 -13.91
CA ALA A 74 -2.85 -4.37 -13.54
C ALA A 74 -2.80 -4.31 -12.01
N ILE A 75 -1.78 -4.96 -11.45
CA ILE A 75 -1.44 -4.80 -10.04
C ILE A 75 -0.14 -4.01 -10.00
N VAL A 76 -0.14 -2.93 -9.22
CA VAL A 76 1.05 -2.12 -9.00
C VAL A 76 1.47 -2.20 -7.54
N GLN A 77 2.77 -2.34 -7.32
CA GLN A 77 3.42 -2.53 -6.03
C GLN A 77 4.71 -1.75 -6.02
N SER A 78 4.92 -0.88 -5.03
CA SER A 78 6.24 -0.29 -4.80
C SER A 78 7.13 -1.33 -4.10
N HIS A 79 7.83 -0.97 -3.03
CA HIS A 79 8.58 -1.93 -2.24
C HIS A 79 7.67 -2.90 -1.49
N VAL A 80 8.03 -4.19 -1.54
CA VAL A 80 7.34 -5.28 -0.85
C VAL A 80 8.38 -6.13 -0.11
N GLY A 81 8.23 -6.25 1.20
CA GLY A 81 9.06 -7.12 2.02
C GLY A 81 8.88 -8.60 1.70
N SER A 82 9.90 -9.41 1.99
CA SER A 82 9.88 -10.85 1.68
C SER A 82 8.86 -11.64 2.50
N TRP A 83 8.56 -11.20 3.73
CA TRP A 83 7.74 -11.91 4.70
C TRP A 83 6.25 -11.58 4.60
N GLY A 84 5.43 -12.46 5.20
CA GLY A 84 3.97 -12.35 5.22
C GLY A 84 3.24 -12.95 4.01
N THR A 85 1.92 -12.94 4.09
CA THR A 85 1.00 -13.47 3.08
C THR A 85 0.05 -12.36 2.62
N TRP A 86 -0.30 -12.35 1.34
CA TRP A 86 -1.29 -11.43 0.80
C TRP A 86 -2.69 -11.73 1.34
N THR A 87 -3.39 -10.68 1.78
CA THR A 87 -4.81 -10.75 2.17
C THR A 87 -5.70 -10.95 0.95
N GLN A 88 -6.99 -11.18 1.20
CA GLN A 88 -8.00 -11.06 0.15
C GLN A 88 -8.03 -9.64 -0.41
N THR A 89 -8.36 -9.53 -1.69
CA THR A 89 -8.56 -8.25 -2.36
C THR A 89 -9.84 -7.58 -1.85
N LEU A 90 -9.72 -6.30 -1.53
CA LEU A 90 -10.84 -5.41 -1.22
C LEU A 90 -11.00 -4.42 -2.36
N ASP A 91 -12.12 -4.52 -3.07
CA ASP A 91 -12.45 -3.67 -4.22
C ASP A 91 -13.60 -2.72 -3.91
N CYS A 92 -13.57 -1.54 -4.55
CA CYS A 92 -14.73 -0.67 -4.62
C CYS A 92 -15.82 -1.35 -5.46
N LYS A 93 -17.05 -1.40 -4.94
CA LYS A 93 -18.23 -1.87 -5.71
C LYS A 93 -18.53 -0.98 -6.93
N GLY A 94 -17.92 0.21 -7.00
CA GLY A 94 -17.87 1.14 -8.11
C GLY A 94 -17.04 2.37 -7.73
N GLY A 95 -16.44 3.05 -8.70
CA GLY A 95 -15.57 4.21 -8.45
C GLY A 95 -14.10 3.84 -8.24
N VAL A 96 -13.37 4.70 -7.52
CA VAL A 96 -11.91 4.62 -7.32
C VAL A 96 -11.57 4.89 -5.85
N LEU A 97 -10.42 4.41 -5.40
CA LEU A 97 -9.85 4.75 -4.09
C LEU A 97 -9.51 6.25 -4.06
N GLN A 98 -9.97 6.95 -3.02
CA GLN A 98 -9.84 8.41 -2.88
C GLN A 98 -9.18 8.86 -1.56
N GLY A 99 -8.86 7.90 -0.68
CA GLY A 99 -8.28 8.16 0.63
C GLY A 99 -7.92 6.86 1.32
N PHE A 100 -7.15 6.95 2.40
CA PHE A 100 -6.72 5.82 3.22
C PHE A 100 -6.53 6.26 4.67
N GLN A 101 -6.55 5.31 5.60
CA GLN A 101 -6.29 5.57 7.01
C GLN A 101 -5.36 4.50 7.57
N LEU A 102 -4.11 4.86 7.90
CA LEU A 102 -3.21 3.90 8.53
C LEU A 102 -3.61 3.61 9.96
N ARG A 103 -3.61 2.33 10.32
CA ARG A 103 -3.53 1.88 11.71
C ARG A 103 -2.06 1.58 12.00
N VAL A 104 -1.55 2.22 13.04
CA VAL A 104 -0.16 2.11 13.49
C VAL A 104 -0.20 1.84 14.98
N GLU A 105 0.64 0.94 15.48
CA GLU A 105 0.77 0.70 16.92
C GLU A 105 1.34 1.93 17.63
N ARG A 106 1.25 2.00 18.95
CA ARG A 106 1.88 3.09 19.71
C ARG A 106 3.24 2.63 20.21
N SER A 107 4.23 3.51 20.19
CA SER A 107 5.56 3.27 20.76
C SER A 107 5.44 2.71 22.20
N GLN A 108 5.98 1.51 22.43
CA GLN A 108 5.97 0.82 23.72
C GLN A 108 7.24 1.10 24.55
N GLY A 109 8.25 1.77 23.99
CA GLY A 109 9.46 2.20 24.69
C GLY A 109 10.75 1.74 24.00
N ARG A 110 11.53 0.87 24.66
CA ARG A 110 12.84 0.40 24.14
C ARG A 110 12.64 -0.71 23.11
N GLY A 111 12.52 -0.35 21.83
CA GLY A 111 12.38 -1.28 20.70
C GLY A 111 11.83 -0.60 19.45
N ASP A 112 11.81 -1.33 18.31
CA ASP A 112 11.27 -0.88 17.01
C ASP A 112 9.73 -0.80 17.03
N ASP A 113 9.17 0.01 17.92
CA ASP A 113 7.77 -0.09 18.31
C ASP A 113 6.86 0.83 17.48
N THR A 114 6.75 0.74 16.15
CA THR A 114 5.66 1.46 15.43
C THR A 114 5.53 1.06 13.94
N ALA A 115 5.38 -0.22 13.57
CA ALA A 115 5.03 -0.55 12.19
C ALA A 115 3.55 -0.22 11.89
N ALA A 116 3.23 0.08 10.63
CA ALA A 116 1.82 0.06 10.19
C ALA A 116 1.31 -1.38 10.28
N ASN A 117 0.14 -1.59 10.87
CA ASN A 117 -0.47 -2.91 11.01
C ASN A 117 -1.76 -3.07 10.17
N ASN A 118 -2.32 -1.96 9.67
CA ASN A 118 -3.44 -1.97 8.71
C ASN A 118 -3.59 -0.63 7.96
N ILE A 119 -4.47 -0.58 6.93
CA ILE A 119 -4.79 0.60 6.11
C ILE A 119 -6.30 0.75 5.83
#